data_AF-A0A9P5XUT9-F1
#
_entry.id   AF-A0A9P5XUT9-F1
#
_cell.length_a   1.000
_cell.length_b   1.000
_cell.length_c   1.000
_cell.angle_alpha   90.00
_cell.angle_beta   90.00
_cell.angle_gamma   90.00
#
_symmetry.space_group_name_H-M   'P 1'
#
loop_
_entity.id
_entity.type
_entity.pdbx_description
1 polymer ?
#
loop_
_entity_poly.entity_id
_entity_poly.type
_entity_poly.pdbx_seq_one_letter_code
_entity_poly.pdbx_strand_id
1 'polypeptide(L)'
;MEEWDIIILAYNCLKIPASIHGSLSAEKVPTATKVYPHLEHLQIEWEGLQYNVEYEPVHHALDAGLKNMKKWYRSTDKTSIYLITHVIDPTLKMEYIKAVWDEKSIDRGQKRLKKVFLEYKAKYDASKNNSFSQAP
;
A
#
# COMPACT_ATOMS: atom_id res chain seq x y z
N MET A 1 -16.16 -33.40 6.80
CA MET A 1 -14.90 -32.68 6.55
C MET A 1 -13.91 -33.13 7.61
N GLU A 2 -12.72 -33.56 7.20
CA GLU A 2 -11.67 -33.97 8.15
C GLU A 2 -10.98 -32.74 8.75
N GLU A 3 -10.34 -32.90 9.90
CA GLU A 3 -9.62 -31.82 10.59
C GLU A 3 -8.56 -31.17 9.70
N TRP A 4 -7.86 -31.98 8.90
CA TRP A 4 -6.84 -31.51 7.96
C TRP A 4 -7.40 -30.61 6.87
N ASP A 5 -8.62 -30.88 6.40
CA ASP A 5 -9.28 -30.04 5.40
C ASP A 5 -9.55 -28.64 5.97
N ILE A 6 -10.04 -28.57 7.22
CA ILE A 6 -10.28 -27.29 7.91
C ILE A 6 -8.98 -26.51 8.09
N ILE A 7 -7.88 -27.21 8.44
CA ILE A 7 -6.56 -26.58 8.57
C ILE A 7 -6.09 -26.01 7.24
N ILE A 8 -6.29 -26.72 6.12
CA ILE A 8 -5.92 -26.24 4.78
C ILE A 8 -6.74 -24.99 4.40
N LEU A 9 -8.06 -25.01 4.66
CA LEU A 9 -8.92 -23.84 4.42
C LEU A 9 -8.48 -22.63 5.25
N ALA A 10 -8.20 -22.83 6.54
CA ALA A 10 -7.69 -21.78 7.43
C ALA A 10 -6.32 -21.25 6.97
N TYR A 11 -5.41 -22.12 6.56
CA TYR A 11 -4.11 -21.75 5.99
C TYR A 11 -4.30 -20.86 4.75
N ASN A 12 -5.19 -21.25 3.84
CA ASN A 12 -5.47 -20.47 2.63
C ASN A 12 -6.03 -19.07 2.98
N CYS A 13 -6.92 -18.99 3.97
CA CYS A 13 -7.42 -17.70 4.47
C CYS A 13 -6.30 -16.82 5.03
N LEU A 14 -5.36 -17.40 5.80
CA LEU A 14 -4.25 -16.70 6.45
C LEU A 14 -3.11 -16.33 5.51
N LYS A 15 -3.01 -16.98 4.34
CA LYS A 15 -2.01 -16.64 3.32
C LYS A 15 -2.21 -15.22 2.77
N ILE A 16 -3.47 -14.77 2.66
CA ILE A 16 -3.84 -13.43 2.20
C ILE A 16 -3.26 -12.33 3.11
N PRO A 17 -3.60 -12.25 4.42
CA PRO A 17 -3.03 -11.24 5.30
C PRO A 17 -1.51 -11.38 5.47
N ALA A 18 -0.95 -12.59 5.40
CA ALA A 18 0.50 -12.79 5.48
C ALA A 18 1.23 -12.13 4.29
N SER A 19 0.70 -12.28 3.08
CA SER A 19 1.26 -11.64 1.88
C SER A 19 1.18 -10.11 1.97
N ILE A 20 0.03 -9.59 2.38
CA ILE A 20 -0.21 -8.14 2.55
C ILE A 20 0.64 -7.55 3.67
N HIS A 21 0.78 -8.26 4.79
CA HIS A 21 1.67 -7.84 5.87
C HIS A 21 3.13 -7.78 5.36
N GLY A 22 3.57 -8.79 4.62
CA GLY A 22 4.91 -8.80 4.01
C GLY A 22 5.16 -7.60 3.09
N SER A 23 4.17 -7.14 2.34
CA SER A 23 4.33 -5.97 1.46
C SER A 23 4.41 -4.65 2.23
N LEU A 24 3.73 -4.53 3.38
CA LEU A 24 3.76 -3.36 4.26
C LEU A 24 5.00 -3.32 5.17
N SER A 25 5.54 -4.48 5.52
CA SER A 25 6.74 -4.63 6.35
C SER A 25 8.03 -4.59 5.55
N ALA A 26 7.97 -4.58 4.22
CA ALA A 26 9.13 -4.42 3.36
C ALA A 26 9.61 -2.95 3.42
N GLU A 27 10.55 -2.64 4.32
CA GLU A 27 11.11 -1.30 4.62
C GLU A 27 11.87 -0.61 3.45
N LYS A 28 11.62 -0.98 2.20
CA LYS A 28 12.32 -0.45 1.03
C LYS A 28 11.67 0.80 0.44
N VAL A 29 10.38 1.02 0.71
CA VAL A 29 9.59 2.13 0.17
C VAL A 29 8.61 2.65 1.21
N PRO A 30 8.15 3.91 1.13
CA PRO A 30 7.07 4.40 1.98
C PRO A 30 5.84 3.48 1.89
N THR A 31 5.42 2.93 3.03
CA THR A 31 4.30 1.97 3.09
C THR A 31 3.00 2.59 3.61
N ALA A 32 3.07 3.79 4.20
CA ALA A 32 1.89 4.52 4.66
C ALA A 32 0.88 4.80 3.53
N THR A 33 1.35 5.08 2.31
CA THR A 33 0.50 5.33 1.14
C THR A 33 -0.33 4.11 0.74
N LYS A 34 0.14 2.92 1.12
CA LYS A 34 -0.38 1.61 0.74
C LYS A 34 -1.37 1.05 1.75
N VAL A 35 -1.47 1.61 2.96
CA VAL A 35 -2.29 1.07 4.04
C VAL A 35 -3.76 0.94 3.62
N TYR A 36 -4.40 1.99 3.11
CA TYR A 36 -5.79 1.93 2.65
C TYR A 36 -6.02 0.85 1.56
N PRO A 37 -5.28 0.88 0.43
CA PRO A 37 -5.42 -0.14 -0.61
C PRO A 37 -5.26 -1.57 -0.10
N HIS A 38 -4.31 -1.80 0.82
CA HIS A 38 -4.01 -3.14 1.31
C HIS A 38 -5.07 -3.63 2.30
N LEU A 39 -5.61 -2.76 3.17
CA LEU A 39 -6.70 -3.11 4.06
C LEU A 39 -7.99 -3.39 3.28
N GLU A 40 -8.26 -2.65 2.21
CA GLU A 40 -9.42 -2.86 1.32
C GLU A 40 -9.26 -4.15 0.53
N HIS A 41 -8.09 -4.36 -0.08
CA HIS A 41 -7.81 -5.59 -0.82
C HIS A 41 -7.96 -6.84 0.05
N LEU A 42 -7.42 -6.82 1.27
CA LEU A 42 -7.59 -7.92 2.22
C LEU A 42 -9.07 -8.22 2.50
N GLN A 43 -9.86 -7.18 2.78
CA GLN A 43 -11.29 -7.33 3.05
C GLN A 43 -12.03 -7.91 1.83
N ILE A 44 -11.76 -7.40 0.62
CA ILE A 44 -12.36 -7.91 -0.63
C ILE A 44 -12.03 -9.38 -0.85
N GLU A 45 -10.78 -9.79 -0.65
CA GLU A 45 -10.37 -11.19 -0.83
C GLU A 45 -11.09 -12.10 0.18
N TRP A 46 -11.16 -11.70 1.45
CA TRP A 46 -11.89 -12.45 2.48
C TRP A 46 -13.40 -12.49 2.26
N GLU A 47 -14.01 -11.38 1.84
CA GLU A 47 -15.41 -11.35 1.41
C GLU A 47 -15.63 -12.31 0.23
N GLY A 48 -14.70 -12.34 -0.74
CA GLY A 48 -14.70 -13.30 -1.84
C GLY A 48 -14.71 -14.75 -1.37
N LEU A 49 -13.93 -15.08 -0.33
CA LEU A 49 -13.94 -16.42 0.27
C LEU A 49 -15.28 -16.77 0.91
N GLN A 50 -16.03 -15.81 1.46
CA GLN A 50 -17.36 -16.08 2.06
C GLN A 50 -18.42 -16.47 1.02
N TYR A 51 -18.22 -16.10 -0.25
CA TYR A 51 -19.11 -16.53 -1.33
C TYR A 51 -18.74 -17.93 -1.87
N ASN A 52 -17.58 -18.48 -1.49
CA ASN A 52 -17.18 -19.81 -1.89
C ASN A 52 -17.68 -20.85 -0.88
N VAL A 53 -18.57 -21.75 -1.33
CA VAL A 53 -19.14 -22.82 -0.51
C VAL A 53 -18.09 -23.75 0.12
N GLU A 54 -16.90 -23.87 -0.49
CA GLU A 54 -15.78 -24.64 0.07
C GLU A 54 -15.30 -24.10 1.43
N TYR A 55 -15.45 -22.78 1.64
CA TYR A 55 -15.00 -22.09 2.84
C TYR A 55 -16.09 -21.99 3.92
N GLU A 56 -17.29 -22.52 3.69
CA GLU A 56 -18.40 -22.53 4.66
C GLU A 56 -18.00 -22.98 6.09
N PRO A 57 -17.19 -24.03 6.27
CA PRO A 57 -16.72 -24.45 7.60
C PRO A 57 -15.93 -23.38 8.37
N VAL A 58 -15.25 -22.47 7.65
CA VAL A 58 -14.41 -21.41 8.24
C VAL A 58 -15.06 -20.02 8.16
N HIS A 59 -16.32 -19.91 7.69
CA HIS A 59 -17.02 -18.63 7.59
C HIS A 59 -17.08 -17.87 8.92
N HIS A 60 -17.32 -18.56 10.03
CA HIS A 60 -17.36 -17.92 11.35
C HIS A 60 -16.03 -17.22 11.70
N ALA A 61 -14.90 -17.79 11.29
CA ALA A 61 -13.57 -17.22 11.49
C ALA A 61 -13.30 -16.06 10.52
N LEU A 62 -13.74 -16.19 9.25
CA LEU A 62 -13.70 -15.09 8.26
C LEU A 62 -14.52 -13.88 8.73
N ASP A 63 -15.73 -14.09 9.25
CA ASP A 63 -16.58 -13.04 9.82
C ASP A 63 -15.88 -12.31 10.97
N ALA A 64 -15.27 -13.07 11.89
CA ALA A 64 -14.51 -12.51 12.99
C ALA A 64 -13.29 -11.70 12.48
N GLY A 65 -12.61 -12.22 11.46
CA GLY A 65 -11.52 -11.55 10.75
C GLY A 65 -11.97 -10.22 10.14
N LEU A 66 -13.02 -10.23 9.32
CA LEU A 66 -13.57 -9.04 8.66
C LEU A 66 -14.04 -7.99 9.67
N LYS A 67 -14.70 -8.41 10.76
CA LYS A 67 -15.07 -7.50 11.85
C LYS A 67 -13.86 -6.83 12.49
N ASN A 68 -12.78 -7.59 12.70
CA ASN A 68 -11.52 -7.04 13.21
C ASN A 68 -10.86 -6.10 12.19
N MET A 69 -10.86 -6.44 10.90
CA MET A 69 -10.33 -5.57 9.84
C MET A 69 -11.07 -4.24 9.75
N LYS A 70 -12.40 -4.25 9.84
CA LYS A 70 -13.22 -3.04 9.88
C LYS A 70 -12.89 -2.14 11.07
N LYS A 71 -12.60 -2.72 12.24
CA LYS A 71 -12.12 -1.98 13.42
C LYS A 71 -10.78 -1.29 13.15
N TRP A 72 -9.85 -1.97 12.50
CA TRP A 72 -8.54 -1.42 12.17
C TRP A 72 -8.60 -0.38 11.06
N TYR A 73 -9.41 -0.59 10.03
CA TYR A 73 -9.71 0.40 9.00
C TYR A 73 -10.24 1.69 9.63
N ARG A 74 -11.26 1.62 10.50
CA ARG A 74 -11.75 2.81 11.22
C ARG A 74 -10.71 3.46 12.13
N SER A 75 -9.68 2.71 12.53
CA SER A 75 -8.60 3.27 13.35
C SER A 75 -7.59 4.07 12.52
N THR A 76 -7.48 3.82 11.21
CA THR A 76 -6.65 4.64 10.33
C THR A 76 -7.23 6.04 10.15
N ASP A 77 -8.56 6.20 10.22
CA ASP A 77 -9.24 7.51 10.18
C ASP A 77 -8.89 8.42 11.37
N LYS A 78 -8.31 7.88 12.45
CA LYS A 78 -7.87 8.67 13.60
C LYS A 78 -6.65 9.54 13.29
N THR A 79 -5.98 9.29 12.17
CA THR A 79 -4.83 10.08 11.73
C THR A 79 -4.97 10.44 10.26
N SER A 80 -4.73 11.72 9.96
CA SER A 80 -4.76 12.21 8.58
C SER A 80 -3.60 11.67 7.73
N ILE A 81 -2.56 11.09 8.34
CA ILE A 81 -1.35 10.69 7.63
C ILE A 81 -1.62 9.67 6.52
N TYR A 82 -2.46 8.67 6.76
CA TYR A 82 -2.76 7.65 5.75
C TYR A 82 -3.51 8.24 4.56
N LEU A 83 -4.44 9.17 4.80
CA LEU A 83 -5.17 9.85 3.73
C LEU A 83 -4.26 10.79 2.95
N ILE A 84 -3.50 11.64 3.66
CA ILE A 84 -2.58 12.60 3.05
C ILE A 84 -1.56 11.85 2.20
N THR A 85 -0.89 10.83 2.76
CA THR A 85 0.12 10.05 2.05
C THR A 85 -0.45 9.33 0.84
N HIS A 86 -1.65 8.77 0.94
CA HIS A 86 -2.35 8.16 -0.19
C HIS A 86 -2.64 9.16 -1.32
N VAL A 87 -3.14 10.36 -0.98
CA VAL A 87 -3.47 11.43 -1.95
C VAL A 87 -2.22 12.00 -2.63
N ILE A 88 -1.09 12.10 -1.92
CA ILE A 88 0.15 12.64 -2.46
C ILE A 88 1.04 11.58 -3.12
N ASP A 89 0.67 10.30 -3.10
CA ASP A 89 1.49 9.23 -3.64
C ASP A 89 1.78 9.47 -5.13
N PRO A 90 3.04 9.83 -5.48
CA PRO A 90 3.39 10.14 -6.85
C PRO A 90 3.34 8.90 -7.75
N THR A 91 3.42 7.70 -7.19
CA THR A 91 3.33 6.45 -7.96
C THR A 91 1.91 6.23 -8.46
N LEU A 92 0.89 6.41 -7.60
CA LEU A 92 -0.51 6.32 -8.00
C LEU A 92 -0.87 7.37 -9.06
N LYS A 93 -0.40 8.62 -8.88
CA LYS A 93 -0.60 9.67 -9.88
C LYS A 93 0.08 9.34 -11.20
N MET A 94 1.26 8.72 -11.17
CA MET A 94 1.98 8.32 -12.37
C MET A 94 1.25 7.18 -13.10
N GLU A 95 0.69 6.21 -12.40
CA GLU A 95 -0.10 5.13 -13.01
C GLU A 95 -1.36 5.67 -13.71
N TYR A 96 -2.06 6.63 -13.10
CA TYR A 96 -3.17 7.33 -13.77
C TYR A 96 -2.71 8.04 -15.05
N ILE A 97 -1.61 8.78 -15.00
CA ILE A 97 -1.06 9.47 -16.18
C ILE A 97 -0.73 8.46 -17.29
N LYS A 98 -0.11 7.32 -16.94
CA LYS A 98 0.18 6.24 -17.89
C LYS A 98 -1.06 5.64 -18.53
N ALA A 99 -2.15 5.53 -17.77
CA ALA A 99 -3.40 4.97 -18.27
C ALA A 99 -4.15 5.90 -19.23
N VAL A 100 -3.98 7.22 -19.10
CA VAL A 100 -4.80 8.21 -19.82
C VAL A 100 -4.01 8.95 -20.92
N TRP A 101 -2.70 9.10 -20.79
CA TRP A 101 -1.89 9.94 -21.68
C TRP A 101 -1.04 9.11 -22.65
N ASP A 102 -0.65 9.72 -23.77
CA ASP A 102 0.24 9.08 -24.74
C ASP A 102 1.68 8.99 -24.25
N GLU A 103 2.39 7.95 -24.69
CA GLU A 103 3.77 7.65 -24.26
C GLU A 103 4.75 8.80 -24.52
N LYS A 104 4.60 9.54 -25.63
CA LYS A 104 5.50 10.66 -25.95
C LYS A 104 5.30 11.83 -24.99
N SER A 105 4.07 12.11 -24.57
CA SER A 105 3.78 13.11 -23.55
C SER A 105 4.29 12.71 -22.18
N ILE A 106 4.20 11.42 -21.84
CA ILE A 106 4.75 10.86 -20.59
C ILE A 106 6.27 10.99 -20.56
N ASP A 107 6.98 10.55 -21.60
CA ASP A 107 8.45 10.63 -21.69
C ASP A 107 8.95 12.09 -21.58
N ARG A 108 8.31 13.01 -22.32
CA ARG A 108 8.63 14.44 -22.21
C ARG A 108 8.39 14.97 -20.80
N GLY A 109 7.28 14.59 -20.17
CA GLY A 109 6.96 14.97 -18.80
C GLY A 109 7.99 14.46 -17.79
N GLN A 110 8.36 13.17 -17.87
CA GLN A 110 9.36 12.56 -17.00
C GLN A 110 10.74 13.20 -17.16
N LYS A 111 11.16 13.50 -18.40
CA LYS A 111 12.42 14.22 -18.65
C LYS A 111 12.42 15.61 -18.00
N ARG A 112 11.32 16.36 -18.10
CA ARG A 112 11.18 17.68 -17.45
C ARG A 112 11.20 17.55 -15.92
N LEU A 113 10.46 16.60 -15.36
CA LEU A 113 10.42 16.34 -13.92
C LEU A 113 11.82 16.01 -13.39
N LYS A 114 12.54 15.10 -14.05
CA LYS A 114 13.90 14.70 -13.68
C LYS A 114 14.85 15.89 -13.70
N LYS A 115 14.76 16.76 -14.72
CA LYS A 115 15.58 17.97 -14.81
C LYS A 115 15.36 18.90 -13.61
N VAL A 116 14.10 19.23 -13.31
CA VAL A 116 13.76 20.11 -12.16
C VAL A 116 14.23 19.49 -10.84
N PHE A 117 14.06 18.18 -10.66
CA PHE A 117 14.50 17.49 -9.46
C PHE A 117 16.03 17.54 -9.28
N LEU A 118 16.79 17.36 -10.36
CA LEU A 118 18.26 17.45 -10.33
C LEU A 118 18.73 18.88 -9.99
N GLU A 119 18.06 19.91 -10.52
CA GLU A 119 18.34 21.31 -10.18
C GLU A 119 18.09 21.58 -8.68
N TYR A 120 16.98 21.07 -8.13
CA TYR A 120 16.69 21.22 -6.71
C TYR A 120 17.70 20.47 -5.84
N LYS A 121 18.05 19.24 -6.19
CA LYS A 121 19.05 18.43 -5.49
C LYS A 121 20.40 19.16 -5.43
N ALA A 122 20.86 19.70 -6.55
CA ALA A 122 22.12 20.45 -6.60
C ALA A 122 22.12 21.67 -5.64
N LYS A 123 21.00 22.41 -5.58
CA LYS A 123 20.84 23.53 -4.63
C LYS A 123 20.84 23.06 -3.18
N TYR A 124 20.13 21.97 -2.89
CA TYR A 124 20.11 21.36 -1.55
C TYR A 124 21.50 20.92 -1.11
N ASP A 125 22.23 20.18 -1.96
CA ASP A 125 23.58 19.70 -1.66
C ASP A 125 24.56 20.87 -1.43
N ALA A 126 24.47 21.93 -2.23
CA ALA A 126 25.27 23.15 -2.03
C ALA A 126 24.95 23.85 -0.70
N SER A 127 23.65 23.96 -0.34
CA SER A 127 23.23 24.55 0.94
C SER A 127 23.71 23.74 2.14
N LYS A 128 23.69 22.40 2.03
CA LYS A 128 24.16 21.48 3.06
C LYS A 128 25.66 21.62 3.25
N ASN A 129 26.44 21.61 2.16
CA ASN A 129 27.89 21.77 2.25
C ASN A 129 28.30 23.10 2.90
N ASN A 130 27.61 24.20 2.58
CA ASN A 130 27.83 25.50 3.25
C ASN A 130 27.50 25.47 4.75
N SER A 131 26.45 24.76 5.16
CA SER A 131 26.12 24.62 6.59
C SER A 131 27.13 23.77 7.38
N PHE A 132 27.81 22.80 6.74
CA PHE A 132 28.89 22.03 7.36
C PHE A 132 30.23 22.80 7.42
N SER A 133 30.47 23.73 6.49
CA SER A 133 31.67 24.60 6.52
C SER A 133 31.59 25.75 7.53
N GLN A 134 30.42 25.98 8.15
CA GLN A 134 30.17 27.03 9.15
C GLN A 134 29.89 26.47 10.56
N ALA A 135 29.96 25.16 10.77
CA ALA A 135 29.93 24.57 12.11
C ALA A 135 31.33 24.69 12.77
N PRO A 136 31.43 25.13 14.03
CA PRO A 136 32.70 25.36 14.73
C PRO A 136 33.51 24.09 14.97
#